data_AF-A0A097IJK0-F1
#
_entry.id   AF-A0A097IJK0-F1
#
_cell.length_a   1.000
_cell.length_b   1.000
_cell.length_c   1.000
_cell.angle_alpha   90.00
_cell.angle_beta   90.00
_cell.angle_gamma   90.00
#
_symmetry.space_group_name_H-M   'P 1'
#
loop_
_entity.id
_entity.type
_entity.pdbx_description
1 polymer ?
#
loop_
_entity_poly.entity_id
_entity_poly.type
_entity_poly.pdbx_seq_one_letter_code
_entity_poly.pdbx_strand_id
1 'polypeptide(L)'
;MSGVNSAANRRSAALLVAAVAAGSLGACTFGPRPDAELLELAQQATADGRSAHADALYAEIERLCGVDEQGEVPTSCEVEHTAGQLRPSPAPLGAYLEAQVPEESVDLVTSQAIELASLDSSELPATVVTDPEDQELVREVLRQEHAAVYGLEASRAFASDPEWVDPLVEKHEQRVSVLSDAVPDAPVAAAGYTFGEMELDDALVEHIERSTADAWAAAAADATSVEGRSLLVQGAGRALQR
;
A
#
# COMPACT_ATOMS: atom_id res chain seq x y z
N MET A 1 -70.65 54.24 55.31
CA MET A 1 -70.28 53.90 56.71
C MET A 1 -70.00 52.41 56.77
N SER A 2 -68.83 52.05 57.28
CA SER A 2 -68.35 50.70 57.64
C SER A 2 -68.17 49.71 56.47
N GLY A 3 -67.08 48.97 56.32
CA GLY A 3 -65.98 48.66 57.23
C GLY A 3 -65.39 47.32 56.76
N VAL A 4 -64.06 47.23 56.77
CA VAL A 4 -63.18 46.25 56.12
C VAL A 4 -63.16 44.88 56.82
N ASN A 5 -62.93 43.76 56.11
CA ASN A 5 -61.82 42.84 56.41
C ASN A 5 -61.58 41.70 55.41
N SER A 6 -60.28 41.53 55.15
CA SER A 6 -59.50 40.58 54.35
C SER A 6 -59.85 39.09 54.43
N ALA A 7 -59.58 38.38 53.33
CA ALA A 7 -58.63 37.26 53.34
C ALA A 7 -58.11 36.96 51.92
N ALA A 8 -56.79 36.95 51.78
CA ALA A 8 -56.06 36.53 50.60
C ALA A 8 -56.18 35.02 50.38
N ASN A 9 -56.29 34.55 49.13
CA ASN A 9 -55.66 33.29 48.78
C ASN A 9 -55.21 33.23 47.32
N ARG A 10 -53.93 32.94 47.18
CA ARG A 10 -53.19 32.75 45.93
C ARG A 10 -53.66 31.47 45.23
N ARG A 11 -53.69 31.45 43.90
CA ARG A 11 -53.29 30.27 43.11
C ARG A 11 -53.01 30.64 41.65
N SER A 12 -51.95 30.02 41.17
CA SER A 12 -51.11 30.43 40.05
C SER A 12 -51.71 30.14 38.67
N ALA A 13 -51.25 30.92 37.70
CA ALA A 13 -51.38 30.70 36.27
C ALA A 13 -50.69 29.40 35.82
N ALA A 14 -51.24 28.76 34.79
CA ALA A 14 -50.55 27.77 33.97
C ALA A 14 -50.78 28.12 32.49
N LEU A 15 -49.81 28.79 31.88
CA LEU A 15 -49.66 28.95 30.44
C LEU A 15 -48.93 27.72 29.91
N LEU A 16 -49.63 26.92 29.10
CA LEU A 16 -49.05 25.81 28.34
C LEU A 16 -48.32 26.38 27.11
N VAL A 17 -47.00 26.44 27.19
CA VAL A 17 -46.11 26.66 26.05
C VAL A 17 -45.87 25.31 25.39
N ALA A 18 -46.42 25.10 24.19
CA ALA A 18 -46.11 23.95 23.36
C ALA A 18 -44.74 24.18 22.69
N ALA A 19 -43.71 23.52 23.20
CA ALA A 19 -42.41 23.45 22.53
C ALA A 19 -42.52 22.52 21.32
N VAL A 20 -42.43 23.09 20.12
CA VAL A 20 -42.24 22.34 18.88
C VAL A 20 -40.80 21.84 18.89
N ALA A 21 -40.60 20.57 19.21
CA ALA A 21 -39.33 19.89 19.06
C ALA A 21 -39.04 19.71 17.56
N ALA A 22 -38.22 20.60 16.99
CA ALA A 22 -37.57 20.36 15.71
C ALA A 22 -36.52 19.27 15.93
N GLY A 23 -36.92 18.02 15.69
CA GLY A 23 -35.99 16.90 15.61
C GLY A 23 -35.07 17.11 14.41
N SER A 24 -33.78 17.31 14.68
CA SER A 24 -32.72 17.24 13.69
C SER A 24 -32.67 15.83 13.09
N LEU A 25 -33.28 15.65 11.91
CA LEU A 25 -33.06 14.47 11.10
C LEU A 25 -31.60 14.51 10.65
N GLY A 26 -30.77 13.63 11.21
CA GLY A 26 -29.46 13.34 10.63
C GLY A 26 -29.68 12.90 9.19
N ALA A 27 -29.12 13.63 8.24
CA ALA A 27 -29.19 13.28 6.83
C ALA A 27 -28.50 11.92 6.64
N CYS A 28 -29.29 10.86 6.48
CA CYS A 28 -28.78 9.61 5.93
C CYS A 28 -28.47 9.90 4.46
N THR A 29 -27.23 10.26 4.14
CA THR A 29 -26.77 10.27 2.74
C THR A 29 -26.76 8.81 2.27
N PHE A 30 -27.70 8.48 1.40
CA PHE A 30 -27.78 7.18 0.72
C PHE A 30 -26.90 7.26 -0.54
N GLY A 31 -25.95 6.35 -0.68
CA GLY A 31 -25.05 6.29 -1.83
C GLY A 31 -23.68 5.70 -1.48
N PRO A 32 -22.86 5.34 -2.50
CA PRO A 32 -21.47 4.98 -2.29
C PRO A 32 -20.70 6.15 -1.65
N ARG A 33 -19.68 5.82 -0.88
CA ARG A 33 -18.79 6.78 -0.21
C ARG A 33 -17.36 6.50 -0.65
N PRO A 34 -16.50 7.54 -0.68
CA PRO A 34 -15.11 7.34 -0.98
C PRO A 34 -14.48 6.47 0.11
N ASP A 35 -13.59 5.57 -0.29
CA ASP A 35 -12.81 4.80 0.66
C ASP A 35 -11.90 5.75 1.46
N ALA A 36 -11.96 5.67 2.78
CA ALA A 36 -11.30 6.64 3.65
C ALA A 36 -9.77 6.48 3.62
N GLU A 37 -9.28 5.24 3.50
CA GLU A 37 -7.85 4.92 3.47
C GLU A 37 -7.24 5.40 2.15
N LEU A 38 -7.89 5.11 1.02
CA LEU A 38 -7.46 5.64 -0.28
C LEU A 38 -7.48 7.17 -0.32
N LEU A 39 -8.51 7.79 0.28
CA LEU A 39 -8.60 9.25 0.35
C LEU A 39 -7.46 9.84 1.19
N GLU A 40 -7.14 9.24 2.33
CA GLU A 40 -6.02 9.67 3.17
C GLU A 40 -4.67 9.56 2.43
N LEU A 41 -4.44 8.44 1.73
CA LEU A 41 -3.25 8.26 0.89
C LEU A 41 -3.20 9.30 -0.24
N ALA A 42 -4.32 9.61 -0.90
CA ALA A 42 -4.39 10.59 -1.98
C ALA A 42 -4.08 12.01 -1.49
N GLN A 43 -4.63 12.38 -0.33
CA GLN A 43 -4.38 13.68 0.31
C GLN A 43 -2.91 13.78 0.77
N GLN A 44 -2.35 12.70 1.34
CA GLN A 44 -0.96 12.66 1.75
C GLN A 44 -0.02 12.76 0.54
N ALA A 45 -0.29 12.02 -0.54
CA ALA A 45 0.44 12.12 -1.80
C ALA A 45 0.40 13.55 -2.38
N THR A 46 -0.76 14.22 -2.26
CA THR A 46 -0.90 15.64 -2.63
C THR A 46 -0.02 16.53 -1.75
N ALA A 47 -0.03 16.30 -0.42
CA ALA A 47 0.80 17.04 0.53
C ALA A 47 2.31 16.85 0.27
N ASP A 48 2.71 15.65 -0.14
CA ASP A 48 4.09 15.28 -0.47
C ASP A 48 4.54 15.78 -1.86
N GLY A 49 3.64 16.38 -2.65
CA GLY A 49 3.94 16.84 -4.01
C GLY A 49 4.05 15.69 -5.02
N ARG A 50 3.47 14.52 -4.73
CA ARG A 50 3.47 13.34 -5.60
C ARG A 50 2.18 13.28 -6.42
N SER A 51 2.05 14.20 -7.38
CA SER A 51 0.81 14.36 -8.15
C SER A 51 0.36 13.08 -8.85
N ALA A 52 1.28 12.31 -9.45
CA ALA A 52 0.93 11.05 -10.12
C ALA A 52 0.31 10.00 -9.18
N HIS A 53 0.82 9.89 -7.95
CA HIS A 53 0.25 9.00 -6.94
C HIS A 53 -1.14 9.47 -6.52
N ALA A 54 -1.27 10.77 -6.22
CA ALA A 54 -2.53 11.38 -5.83
C ALA A 54 -3.61 11.21 -6.91
N ASP A 55 -3.29 11.54 -8.16
CA ASP A 55 -4.22 11.45 -9.29
C ASP A 55 -4.71 10.01 -9.49
N ALA A 56 -3.81 9.03 -9.39
CA ALA A 56 -4.18 7.61 -9.52
C ALA A 56 -5.07 7.14 -8.36
N LEU A 57 -4.80 7.57 -7.12
CA LEU A 57 -5.62 7.23 -5.96
C LEU A 57 -7.01 7.89 -6.03
N TYR A 58 -7.11 9.15 -6.47
CA TYR A 58 -8.41 9.79 -6.68
C TYR A 58 -9.21 9.10 -7.78
N ALA A 59 -8.57 8.74 -8.90
CA ALA A 59 -9.22 7.97 -9.97
C ALA A 59 -9.71 6.60 -9.48
N GLU A 60 -8.96 5.95 -8.57
CA GLU A 60 -9.36 4.68 -7.97
C GLU A 60 -10.56 4.82 -7.04
N ILE A 61 -10.62 5.90 -6.23
CA ILE A 61 -11.79 6.23 -5.40
C ILE A 61 -13.03 6.40 -6.28
N GLU A 62 -12.93 7.15 -7.38
CA GLU A 62 -14.03 7.33 -8.33
C GLU A 62 -14.45 6.00 -8.97
N ARG A 63 -13.49 5.16 -9.36
CA ARG A 63 -13.74 3.83 -9.94
C ARG A 63 -14.52 2.95 -8.97
N LEU A 64 -14.14 2.92 -7.69
CA LEU A 64 -14.82 2.14 -6.65
C LEU A 64 -16.22 2.66 -6.34
N CYS A 65 -16.42 3.98 -6.39
CA CYS A 65 -17.74 4.58 -6.25
C CYS A 65 -18.67 4.29 -7.43
N GLY A 66 -18.09 3.99 -8.60
CA GLY A 66 -18.82 3.74 -9.82
C GLY A 66 -19.48 5.00 -10.37
N VAL A 67 -20.35 4.81 -11.36
CA VAL A 67 -21.10 5.88 -12.00
C VAL A 67 -22.61 5.64 -11.87
N ASP A 68 -23.38 6.72 -11.87
CA ASP A 68 -24.83 6.68 -11.88
C ASP A 68 -25.40 6.36 -13.28
N GLU A 69 -26.73 6.43 -13.41
CA GLU A 69 -27.44 6.18 -14.68
C GLU A 69 -27.08 7.17 -15.79
N GLN A 70 -26.49 8.32 -15.45
CA GLN A 70 -26.03 9.34 -16.39
C GLN A 70 -24.55 9.15 -16.77
N GLY A 71 -23.85 8.22 -16.10
CA GLY A 71 -22.42 7.98 -16.31
C GLY A 71 -21.53 8.91 -15.50
N GLU A 72 -22.08 9.60 -14.49
CA GLU A 72 -21.36 10.54 -13.63
C GLU A 72 -21.06 9.93 -12.27
N VAL A 73 -19.97 10.34 -11.61
CA VAL A 73 -19.66 9.91 -10.24
C VAL A 73 -20.72 10.47 -9.27
N PRO A 74 -21.33 9.65 -8.39
CA PRO A 74 -22.33 10.13 -7.45
C PRO A 74 -21.79 11.26 -6.55
N THR A 75 -22.60 12.29 -6.31
CA THR A 75 -22.23 13.43 -5.45
C THR A 75 -21.88 13.05 -4.01
N SER A 76 -22.35 11.89 -3.54
CA SER A 76 -21.95 11.33 -2.24
C SER A 76 -20.50 10.84 -2.19
N CYS A 77 -19.85 10.72 -3.34
CA CYS A 77 -18.45 10.34 -3.50
C CYS A 77 -17.55 11.48 -4.03
N GLU A 78 -18.11 12.67 -4.25
CA GLU A 78 -17.32 13.84 -4.65
C GLU A 78 -16.33 14.21 -3.52
N VAL A 79 -15.04 14.26 -3.85
CA VAL A 79 -13.95 14.60 -2.93
C VAL A 79 -13.16 15.79 -3.47
N GLU A 80 -12.61 16.60 -2.57
CA GLU A 80 -11.70 17.67 -2.96
C GLU A 80 -10.30 17.13 -3.21
N HIS A 81 -9.73 17.41 -4.38
CA HIS A 81 -8.36 17.01 -4.75
C HIS A 81 -7.34 17.97 -4.13
N THR A 82 -7.19 17.91 -2.81
CA THR A 82 -6.29 18.80 -2.05
C THR A 82 -5.54 18.02 -0.98
N ALA A 83 -4.49 18.61 -0.40
CA ALA A 83 -3.81 18.04 0.76
C ALA A 83 -4.65 18.10 2.05
N GLY A 84 -5.83 18.73 2.04
CA GLY A 84 -6.59 19.02 3.24
C GLY A 84 -5.77 19.79 4.27
N GLN A 85 -5.59 19.21 5.46
CA GLN A 85 -4.76 19.75 6.54
C GLN A 85 -3.42 19.02 6.71
N LEU A 86 -3.14 18.04 5.86
CA LEU A 86 -1.92 17.23 5.94
C LEU A 86 -0.70 18.06 5.54
N ARG A 87 0.45 17.62 6.05
CA ARG A 87 1.76 18.22 5.77
C ARG A 87 2.63 17.18 5.06
N PRO A 88 3.65 17.61 4.31
CA PRO A 88 4.61 16.69 3.73
C PRO A 88 5.18 15.74 4.81
N SER A 89 5.15 14.44 4.55
CA SER A 89 5.69 13.40 5.41
C SER A 89 7.17 13.19 5.08
N PRO A 90 8.07 13.15 6.09
CA PRO A 90 9.46 12.76 5.88
C PRO A 90 9.64 11.26 5.62
N ALA A 91 8.62 10.44 5.87
CA ALA A 91 8.65 8.97 5.71
C ALA A 91 7.33 8.49 5.07
N PRO A 92 7.10 8.78 3.78
CA PRO A 92 5.81 8.54 3.13
C PRO A 92 5.46 7.05 3.00
N LEU A 93 6.45 6.16 2.94
CA LEU A 93 6.25 4.72 2.75
C LEU A 93 5.39 4.07 3.86
N GLY A 94 5.52 4.53 5.11
CA GLY A 94 4.81 3.93 6.25
C GLY A 94 3.30 3.93 6.07
N ALA A 95 2.72 5.02 5.57
CA ALA A 95 1.29 5.13 5.33
C ALA A 95 0.79 4.07 4.32
N TYR A 96 1.56 3.79 3.27
CA TYR A 96 1.20 2.79 2.28
C TYR A 96 1.29 1.36 2.82
N LEU A 97 2.28 1.08 3.68
CA LEU A 97 2.45 -0.24 4.28
C LEU A 97 1.33 -0.56 5.27
N GLU A 98 0.83 0.44 5.99
CA GLU A 98 -0.21 0.29 7.02
C GLU A 98 -1.64 0.37 6.46
N ALA A 99 -1.82 0.91 5.25
CA ALA A 99 -3.13 1.11 4.65
C ALA A 99 -3.91 -0.20 4.48
N GLN A 100 -5.20 -0.15 4.84
CA GLN A 100 -6.14 -1.24 4.69
C GLN A 100 -7.15 -0.90 3.60
N VAL A 101 -6.74 -1.11 2.36
CA VAL A 101 -7.53 -0.74 1.18
C VAL A 101 -8.39 -1.91 0.67
N PRO A 102 -9.42 -1.64 -0.14
CA PRO A 102 -10.16 -2.67 -0.84
C PRO A 102 -9.25 -3.58 -1.67
N GLU A 103 -9.62 -4.85 -1.83
CA GLU A 103 -8.84 -5.87 -2.53
C GLU A 103 -8.48 -5.40 -3.95
N GLU A 104 -9.42 -4.75 -4.64
CA GLU A 104 -9.24 -4.25 -6.00
C GLU A 104 -8.23 -3.09 -6.11
N SER A 105 -7.84 -2.49 -4.99
CA SER A 105 -6.90 -1.37 -4.93
C SER A 105 -5.52 -1.74 -4.38
N VAL A 106 -5.34 -2.99 -3.93
CA VAL A 106 -4.08 -3.48 -3.35
C VAL A 106 -2.93 -3.32 -4.34
N ASP A 107 -3.12 -3.71 -5.61
CA ASP A 107 -2.08 -3.59 -6.64
C ASP A 107 -1.64 -2.13 -6.85
N LEU A 108 -2.58 -1.20 -6.88
CA LEU A 108 -2.28 0.23 -7.04
C LEU A 108 -1.44 0.74 -5.86
N VAL A 109 -1.90 0.50 -4.63
CA VAL A 109 -1.22 0.98 -3.42
C VAL A 109 0.15 0.33 -3.28
N THR A 110 0.25 -0.98 -3.56
CA THR A 110 1.51 -1.72 -3.55
C THR A 110 2.49 -1.17 -4.58
N SER A 111 2.06 -0.94 -5.83
CA SER A 111 2.94 -0.38 -6.87
C SER A 111 3.53 0.98 -6.46
N GLN A 112 2.69 1.86 -5.88
CA GLN A 112 3.14 3.15 -5.37
C GLN A 112 4.08 3.00 -4.16
N ALA A 113 3.83 2.03 -3.27
CA ALA A 113 4.71 1.73 -2.15
C ALA A 113 6.10 1.25 -2.64
N ILE A 114 6.13 0.42 -3.69
CA ILE A 114 7.37 -0.06 -4.32
C ILE A 114 8.15 1.11 -4.93
N GLU A 115 7.47 2.03 -5.63
CA GLU A 115 8.10 3.23 -6.16
C GLU A 115 8.71 4.09 -5.05
N LEU A 116 8.00 4.29 -3.93
CA LEU A 116 8.52 4.98 -2.76
C LEU A 116 9.76 4.29 -2.19
N ALA A 117 9.72 2.96 -2.04
CA ALA A 117 10.83 2.19 -1.53
C ALA A 117 12.04 2.20 -2.48
N SER A 118 11.82 2.28 -3.80
CA SER A 118 12.91 2.37 -4.77
C SER A 118 13.76 3.64 -4.65
N LEU A 119 13.22 4.69 -4.03
CA LEU A 119 13.93 5.95 -3.77
C LEU A 119 14.84 5.86 -2.54
N ASP A 120 14.69 4.82 -1.72
CA ASP A 120 15.50 4.60 -0.54
C ASP A 120 16.68 3.67 -0.81
N SER A 121 17.90 4.13 -0.50
CA SER A 121 19.14 3.40 -0.69
C SER A 121 19.65 2.71 0.59
N SER A 122 18.94 2.83 1.71
CA SER A 122 19.31 2.45 3.09
C SER A 122 19.41 0.96 3.52
N GLU A 123 20.05 0.00 2.84
CA GLU A 123 19.93 -1.45 3.19
C GLU A 123 18.46 -1.97 3.36
N LEU A 124 18.25 -3.29 3.40
CA LEU A 124 16.93 -3.85 3.72
C LEU A 124 16.84 -4.07 5.23
N PRO A 125 15.69 -3.78 5.87
CA PRO A 125 15.55 -4.01 7.29
C PRO A 125 15.59 -5.52 7.59
N ALA A 126 16.24 -5.87 8.70
CA ALA A 126 16.18 -7.22 9.26
C ALA A 126 14.79 -7.47 9.87
N THR A 127 13.85 -7.88 9.04
CA THR A 127 12.46 -8.15 9.41
C THR A 127 12.22 -9.65 9.48
N VAL A 128 11.76 -10.14 10.62
CA VAL A 128 11.31 -11.53 10.78
C VAL A 128 9.82 -11.60 10.44
N VAL A 129 9.47 -12.39 9.42
CA VAL A 129 8.09 -12.59 9.00
C VAL A 129 7.48 -13.72 9.82
N THR A 130 6.39 -13.44 10.52
CA THR A 130 5.74 -14.40 11.43
C THR A 130 4.46 -15.00 10.88
N ASP A 131 3.81 -14.30 9.94
CA ASP A 131 2.62 -14.79 9.27
C ASP A 131 2.96 -15.98 8.35
N PRO A 132 2.30 -17.15 8.47
CA PRO A 132 2.63 -18.33 7.68
C PRO A 132 2.43 -18.19 6.17
N GLU A 133 1.46 -17.38 5.72
CA GLU A 133 1.19 -17.17 4.30
C GLU A 133 2.28 -16.31 3.69
N ASP A 134 2.62 -15.20 4.37
CA ASP A 134 3.71 -14.33 3.95
C ASP A 134 5.08 -15.02 4.03
N GLN A 135 5.28 -15.94 4.98
CA GLN A 135 6.49 -16.76 5.02
C GLN A 135 6.63 -17.60 3.75
N GLU A 136 5.56 -18.14 3.18
CA GLU A 136 5.66 -18.89 1.93
C GLU A 136 5.95 -17.98 0.73
N LEU A 137 5.39 -16.77 0.70
CA LEU A 137 5.76 -15.75 -0.30
C LEU A 137 7.27 -15.45 -0.23
N VAL A 138 7.80 -15.23 0.97
CA VAL A 138 9.24 -14.99 1.19
C VAL A 138 10.09 -16.19 0.74
N ARG A 139 9.66 -17.43 1.06
CA ARG A 139 10.38 -18.64 0.60
C ARG A 139 10.36 -18.78 -0.92
N GLU A 140 9.26 -18.42 -1.58
CA GLU A 140 9.16 -18.48 -3.03
C GLU A 140 10.09 -17.45 -3.69
N VAL A 141 10.07 -16.21 -3.22
CA VAL A 141 11.02 -15.18 -3.68
C VAL A 141 12.47 -15.63 -3.42
N LEU A 142 12.77 -16.25 -2.28
CA LEU A 142 14.10 -16.77 -1.98
C LEU A 142 14.55 -17.88 -2.95
N ARG A 143 13.66 -18.80 -3.36
CA ARG A 143 13.98 -19.81 -4.37
C ARG A 143 14.35 -19.16 -5.71
N GLN A 144 13.65 -18.09 -6.07
CA GLN A 144 13.89 -17.36 -7.31
C GLN A 144 15.20 -16.54 -7.23
N GLU A 145 15.52 -15.96 -6.08
CA GLU A 145 16.81 -15.31 -5.85
C GLU A 145 17.98 -16.29 -5.95
N HIS A 146 17.86 -17.49 -5.38
CA HIS A 146 18.88 -18.54 -5.56
C HIS A 146 19.03 -18.95 -7.03
N ALA A 147 17.93 -19.06 -7.77
CA ALA A 147 17.98 -19.33 -9.21
C ALA A 147 18.68 -18.18 -9.95
N ALA A 148 18.35 -16.93 -9.62
CA ALA A 148 18.95 -15.76 -10.23
C ALA A 148 20.47 -15.71 -10.01
N VAL A 149 20.97 -15.91 -8.77
CA VAL A 149 22.41 -15.99 -8.50
C VAL A 149 23.08 -17.04 -9.40
N TYR A 150 22.52 -18.25 -9.46
CA TYR A 150 23.06 -19.32 -10.29
C TYR A 150 23.09 -18.94 -11.79
N GLY A 151 22.00 -18.36 -12.29
CA GLY A 151 21.90 -17.95 -13.70
C GLY A 151 22.86 -16.82 -14.06
N LEU A 152 23.03 -15.84 -13.18
CA LEU A 152 23.96 -14.73 -13.33
C LEU A 152 25.41 -15.21 -13.32
N GLU A 153 25.79 -16.04 -12.33
CA GLU A 153 27.13 -16.62 -12.26
C GLU A 153 27.47 -17.47 -13.49
N ALA A 154 26.51 -18.25 -13.98
CA ALA A 154 26.68 -19.04 -15.21
C ALA A 154 26.83 -18.13 -16.45
N SER A 155 26.02 -17.07 -16.53
CA SER A 155 26.03 -16.14 -17.67
C SER A 155 27.27 -15.25 -17.69
N ARG A 156 27.87 -14.97 -16.52
CA ARG A 156 29.11 -14.18 -16.39
C ARG A 156 30.23 -14.65 -17.32
N ALA A 157 30.35 -15.96 -17.56
CA ALA A 157 31.40 -16.52 -18.42
C ALA A 157 31.19 -16.24 -19.92
N PHE A 158 29.98 -15.86 -20.33
CA PHE A 158 29.57 -15.68 -21.72
C PHE A 158 28.98 -14.29 -22.01
N ALA A 159 28.77 -13.49 -20.96
CA ALA A 159 28.34 -12.10 -21.06
C ALA A 159 29.33 -11.27 -21.91
N SER A 160 28.81 -10.28 -22.62
CA SER A 160 29.62 -9.40 -23.48
C SER A 160 30.65 -8.60 -22.68
N ASP A 161 30.34 -8.33 -21.41
CA ASP A 161 31.23 -7.71 -20.43
C ASP A 161 31.03 -8.38 -19.05
N PRO A 162 31.91 -9.28 -18.61
CA PRO A 162 31.72 -9.97 -17.34
C PRO A 162 31.68 -9.04 -16.11
N GLU A 163 32.26 -7.83 -16.18
CA GLU A 163 32.35 -6.91 -15.03
C GLU A 163 31.01 -6.25 -14.70
N TRP A 164 30.06 -6.17 -15.63
CA TRP A 164 28.72 -5.63 -15.32
C TRP A 164 27.81 -6.66 -14.63
N VAL A 165 28.13 -7.95 -14.70
CA VAL A 165 27.36 -9.03 -14.06
C VAL A 165 27.71 -9.17 -12.57
N ASP A 166 28.97 -8.88 -12.21
CA ASP A 166 29.48 -8.96 -10.83
C ASP A 166 28.62 -8.20 -9.80
N PRO A 167 28.30 -6.90 -10.00
CA PRO A 167 27.45 -6.18 -9.05
C PRO A 167 26.02 -6.73 -8.98
N LEU A 168 25.51 -7.37 -10.04
CA LEU A 168 24.20 -8.02 -10.01
C LEU A 168 24.23 -9.25 -9.11
N VAL A 169 25.26 -10.10 -9.24
CA VAL A 169 25.45 -11.26 -8.35
C VAL A 169 25.48 -10.81 -6.90
N GLU A 170 26.28 -9.79 -6.57
CA GLU A 170 26.37 -9.25 -5.20
C GLU A 170 25.00 -8.72 -4.69
N LYS A 171 24.25 -8.02 -5.55
CA LYS A 171 22.91 -7.48 -5.22
C LYS A 171 21.92 -8.61 -4.92
N HIS A 172 21.98 -9.71 -5.67
CA HIS A 172 21.14 -10.89 -5.46
C HIS A 172 21.54 -11.67 -4.20
N GLU A 173 22.84 -11.88 -3.95
CA GLU A 173 23.33 -12.55 -2.73
C GLU A 173 22.94 -11.80 -1.45
N GLN A 174 22.97 -10.46 -1.46
CA GLN A 174 22.49 -9.66 -0.34
C GLN A 174 21.00 -9.90 -0.06
N ARG A 175 20.16 -9.98 -1.10
CA ARG A 175 18.73 -10.29 -0.95
C ARG A 175 18.51 -11.71 -0.47
N VAL A 176 19.29 -12.68 -0.97
CA VAL A 176 19.30 -14.07 -0.45
C VAL A 176 19.56 -14.09 1.06
N SER A 177 20.56 -13.34 1.52
CA SER A 177 20.89 -13.26 2.95
C SER A 177 19.71 -12.72 3.77
N VAL A 178 19.14 -11.59 3.36
CA VAL A 178 18.02 -10.95 4.06
C VAL A 178 16.79 -11.86 4.11
N LEU A 179 16.43 -12.48 2.98
CA LEU A 179 15.29 -13.39 2.90
C LEU A 179 15.50 -14.67 3.73
N SER A 180 16.72 -15.19 3.77
CA SER A 180 17.06 -16.38 4.57
C SER A 180 16.92 -16.13 6.07
N ASP A 181 17.27 -14.92 6.52
CA ASP A 181 17.13 -14.51 7.92
C ASP A 181 15.68 -14.16 8.30
N ALA A 182 14.84 -13.84 7.31
CA ALA A 182 13.46 -13.42 7.53
C ALA A 182 12.51 -14.56 7.89
N VAL A 183 12.83 -15.82 7.54
CA VAL A 183 11.92 -16.97 7.71
C VAL A 183 12.59 -18.20 8.32
N PRO A 184 11.86 -19.01 9.10
CA PRO A 184 12.33 -20.32 9.52
C PRO A 184 12.36 -21.31 8.35
N ASP A 185 13.27 -22.28 8.45
CA ASP A 185 13.44 -23.36 7.46
C ASP A 185 13.62 -22.81 6.03
N ALA A 186 14.42 -21.75 5.92
CA ALA A 186 14.69 -21.08 4.65
C ALA A 186 15.24 -22.07 3.59
N PRO A 187 14.67 -22.09 2.37
CA PRO A 187 15.19 -22.92 1.30
C PRO A 187 16.65 -22.57 0.99
N VAL A 188 17.47 -23.61 0.89
CA VAL A 188 18.87 -23.51 0.44
C VAL A 188 18.92 -23.68 -1.07
N ALA A 189 19.99 -23.17 -1.69
CA ALA A 189 20.22 -23.30 -3.12
C ALA A 189 20.20 -24.78 -3.56
N ALA A 190 19.48 -25.06 -4.65
CA ALA A 190 19.55 -26.34 -5.35
C ALA A 190 20.90 -26.49 -6.08
N ALA A 191 21.24 -27.73 -6.42
CA ALA A 191 22.47 -28.03 -7.15
C ALA A 191 22.48 -27.52 -8.61
N GLY A 192 21.32 -27.13 -9.15
CA GLY A 192 21.19 -26.56 -10.49
C GLY A 192 19.77 -26.08 -10.78
N TYR A 193 19.66 -25.20 -11.77
CA TYR A 193 18.43 -24.54 -12.19
C TYR A 193 18.27 -24.57 -13.72
N THR A 194 17.05 -24.36 -14.20
CA THR A 194 16.72 -24.34 -15.62
C THR A 194 16.07 -23.01 -16.00
N PHE A 195 16.54 -22.38 -17.08
CA PHE A 195 15.99 -21.11 -17.60
C PHE A 195 15.36 -21.29 -18.99
N GLY A 196 14.67 -22.41 -19.18
CA GLY A 196 14.11 -22.77 -20.49
C GLY A 196 15.19 -22.99 -21.55
N GLU A 197 14.93 -22.50 -22.76
CA GLU A 197 15.83 -22.61 -23.92
C GLU A 197 16.75 -21.37 -24.09
N MET A 198 16.86 -20.52 -23.07
CA MET A 198 17.68 -19.31 -23.15
C MET A 198 19.18 -19.65 -23.18
N GLU A 199 19.93 -18.92 -24.00
CA GLU A 199 21.39 -18.97 -23.98
C GLU A 199 21.93 -18.24 -22.75
N LEU A 200 23.13 -18.61 -22.29
CA LEU A 200 23.75 -18.04 -21.09
C LEU A 200 24.39 -16.66 -21.37
N ASP A 201 23.75 -15.79 -22.13
CA ASP A 201 24.29 -14.50 -22.56
C ASP A 201 23.60 -13.31 -21.87
N ASP A 202 23.85 -12.10 -22.36
CA ASP A 202 23.25 -10.87 -21.83
C ASP A 202 21.71 -10.92 -21.81
N ALA A 203 21.08 -11.66 -22.73
CA ALA A 203 19.63 -11.76 -22.78
C ALA A 203 19.06 -12.56 -21.59
N LEU A 204 19.78 -13.58 -21.12
CA LEU A 204 19.40 -14.28 -19.88
C LEU A 204 19.57 -13.38 -18.66
N VAL A 205 20.65 -12.59 -18.59
CA VAL A 205 20.83 -11.65 -17.48
C VAL A 205 19.70 -10.62 -17.42
N GLU A 206 19.32 -10.03 -18.57
CA GLU A 206 18.18 -9.11 -18.64
C GLU A 206 16.84 -9.77 -18.27
N HIS A 207 16.67 -11.04 -18.64
CA HIS A 207 15.49 -11.80 -18.26
C HIS A 207 15.43 -12.05 -16.75
N ILE A 208 16.56 -12.44 -16.14
CA ILE A 208 16.67 -12.64 -14.69
C ILE A 208 16.27 -11.36 -13.95
N GLU A 209 16.90 -10.22 -14.24
CA GLU A 209 16.60 -8.95 -13.55
C GLU A 209 15.11 -8.57 -13.66
N ARG A 210 14.52 -8.74 -14.85
CA ARG A 210 13.09 -8.45 -15.07
C ARG A 210 12.20 -9.41 -14.28
N SER A 211 12.47 -10.71 -14.39
CA SER A 211 11.68 -11.74 -13.70
C SER A 211 11.76 -11.60 -12.18
N THR A 212 12.92 -11.20 -11.66
CA THR A 212 13.11 -10.92 -10.24
C THR A 212 12.29 -9.71 -9.80
N ALA A 213 12.33 -8.60 -10.54
CA ALA A 213 11.50 -7.44 -10.22
C ALA A 213 10.00 -7.78 -10.22
N ASP A 214 9.53 -8.55 -11.20
CA ASP A 214 8.14 -8.99 -11.30
C ASP A 214 7.75 -9.90 -10.12
N ALA A 215 8.63 -10.82 -9.72
CA ALA A 215 8.40 -11.73 -8.61
C ALA A 215 8.29 -11.03 -7.26
N TRP A 216 9.17 -10.07 -6.99
CA TRP A 216 9.09 -9.26 -5.78
C TRP A 216 7.83 -8.42 -5.75
N ALA A 217 7.45 -7.81 -6.88
CA ALA A 217 6.23 -7.01 -6.96
C ALA A 217 4.96 -7.85 -6.73
N ALA A 218 4.89 -9.05 -7.32
CA ALA A 218 3.79 -9.97 -7.11
C ALA A 218 3.69 -10.42 -5.64
N ALA A 219 4.81 -10.84 -5.05
CA ALA A 219 4.85 -11.23 -3.64
C ALA A 219 4.46 -10.07 -2.71
N ALA A 220 4.87 -8.83 -3.03
CA ALA A 220 4.48 -7.66 -2.25
C ALA A 220 2.97 -7.38 -2.30
N ALA A 221 2.31 -7.64 -3.44
CA ALA A 221 0.87 -7.48 -3.60
C ALA A 221 0.08 -8.56 -2.86
N ASP A 222 0.61 -9.79 -2.83
CA ASP A 222 -0.01 -10.92 -2.13
C ASP A 222 0.22 -10.87 -0.60
N ALA A 223 1.13 -10.02 -0.11
CA ALA A 223 1.49 -9.96 1.31
C ALA A 223 0.39 -9.34 2.19
N THR A 224 0.03 -10.06 3.24
CA THR A 224 -1.13 -9.73 4.09
C THR A 224 -0.75 -9.10 5.43
N SER A 225 0.41 -9.46 5.98
CA SER A 225 0.93 -8.88 7.23
C SER A 225 1.75 -7.62 6.97
N VAL A 226 1.82 -6.73 7.96
CA VAL A 226 2.62 -5.51 7.86
C VAL A 226 4.11 -5.87 7.73
N GLU A 227 4.59 -6.89 8.44
CA GLU A 227 5.97 -7.35 8.36
C GLU A 227 6.32 -7.91 6.97
N GLY A 228 5.46 -8.78 6.44
CA GLY A 228 5.62 -9.36 5.11
C GLY A 228 5.57 -8.30 4.02
N ARG A 229 4.55 -7.43 4.05
CA ARG A 229 4.40 -6.32 3.09
C ARG A 229 5.59 -5.37 3.16
N SER A 230 6.04 -5.02 4.36
CA SER A 230 7.20 -4.14 4.56
C SER A 230 8.48 -4.74 3.94
N LEU A 231 8.76 -6.02 4.19
CA LEU A 231 9.93 -6.70 3.62
C LEU A 231 9.84 -6.79 2.09
N LEU A 232 8.70 -7.22 1.57
CA LEU A 232 8.50 -7.51 0.14
C LEU A 232 8.43 -6.23 -0.70
N VAL A 233 7.75 -5.19 -0.23
CA VAL A 233 7.73 -3.87 -0.90
C VAL A 233 9.14 -3.26 -0.95
N GLN A 234 9.88 -3.31 0.16
CA GLN A 234 11.23 -2.75 0.18
C GLN A 234 12.18 -3.54 -0.70
N GLY A 235 12.10 -4.88 -0.68
CA GLY A 235 12.89 -5.73 -1.57
C GLY A 235 12.55 -5.52 -3.06
N ALA A 236 11.28 -5.34 -3.40
CA ALA A 236 10.84 -4.95 -4.74
C ALA A 236 11.42 -3.60 -5.17
N GLY A 237 11.39 -2.61 -4.27
CA GLY A 237 12.02 -1.30 -4.51
C GLY A 237 13.51 -1.42 -4.84
N ARG A 238 14.23 -2.33 -4.17
CA ARG A 238 15.64 -2.66 -4.47
C ARG A 238 15.82 -3.41 -5.77
N ALA A 239 14.92 -4.32 -6.11
CA ALA A 239 14.98 -5.04 -7.38
C ALA A 239 14.94 -4.06 -8.57
N LEU A 240 14.21 -2.95 -8.45
CA LEU A 240 14.14 -1.89 -9.47
C LEU A 240 15.38 -0.98 -9.56
N GLN A 241 16.24 -0.94 -8.55
CA GLN A 241 17.48 -0.15 -8.57
C GLN A 241 18.50 -0.84 -9.49
N ARG A 242 18.90 -0.15 -10.58
CA ARG A 242 19.93 -0.62 -11.52
C ARG A 242 21.28 -0.01 -11.22
#